data_AF-R8N3E4-F1
#
_entry.id   AF-R8N3E4-F1
#
_cell.length_a   1.000
_cell.length_b   1.000
_cell.length_c   1.000
_cell.angle_alpha   90.00
_cell.angle_beta   90.00
_cell.angle_gamma   90.00
#
_symmetry.space_group_name_H-M   'P 1'
#
loop_
_entity.id
_entity.type
_entity.pdbx_description
1 polymer ?
#
loop_
_entity_poly.entity_id
_entity_poly.type
_entity_poly.pdbx_seq_one_letter_code
_entity_poly.pdbx_strand_id
1 'polypeptide(L)'
;MSEQIYYWSPIKHWEKLHNEILIGETRFTGVLSEWFPEFYFFTQKGVKISELVEHFSLGNVEETQKTVELMIKNRVLVSNILHPREVFSTQEKIFPNPYSNQIRFSKEDLDKYMSEQLNRTHHAVRSTEIQLETTNELPTIIKERRSCRQFDMKKHISFLEFSQFISTLKQVRKEHIYYHYASAGGLYPIDIFIYIKPKRIEGMKAGFYYYNPAKNCLVIVNNIDQVIKSDHELINQDLFTQSAFSVYLVYNANASIPKYGSDGYLFACIESGIITATLNMVAETLNLGVCSVGHMKFEEIQQFLCLDNHQVFLHGLEVGLKINE
;
A
#
# COMPACT_ATOMS: atom_id res chain seq x y z
N MET A 1 3.79 27.48 -9.86
CA MET A 1 3.65 26.01 -9.96
C MET A 1 2.74 25.73 -11.14
N SER A 2 3.07 24.77 -12.00
CA SER A 2 2.17 24.33 -13.07
C SER A 2 0.92 23.71 -12.45
N GLU A 3 -0.25 24.01 -13.02
CA GLU A 3 -1.51 23.40 -12.58
C GLU A 3 -1.49 21.88 -12.75
N GLN A 4 -2.09 21.16 -11.80
CA GLN A 4 -2.17 19.70 -11.80
C GLN A 4 -3.07 19.21 -12.93
N ILE A 5 -2.67 18.09 -13.55
CA ILE A 5 -3.42 17.44 -14.63
C ILE A 5 -4.25 16.31 -14.04
N TYR A 6 -5.52 16.25 -14.42
CA TYR A 6 -6.47 15.20 -14.04
C TYR A 6 -6.88 14.38 -15.25
N TYR A 7 -7.12 13.09 -15.02
CA TYR A 7 -7.54 12.12 -16.02
C TYR A 7 -8.85 11.49 -15.59
N TRP A 8 -9.68 11.09 -16.55
CA TRP A 8 -10.77 10.16 -16.26
C TRP A 8 -10.19 8.87 -15.67
N SER A 9 -10.72 8.44 -14.53
CA SER A 9 -10.29 7.23 -13.85
C SER A 9 -10.53 5.99 -14.73
N PRO A 10 -9.50 5.18 -15.03
CA PRO A 10 -9.63 4.05 -15.95
C PRO A 10 -10.53 2.93 -15.43
N ILE A 11 -10.88 2.95 -14.14
CA ILE A 11 -11.76 1.95 -13.50
C ILE A 11 -13.21 2.41 -13.37
N LYS A 12 -13.55 3.64 -13.81
CA LYS A 12 -14.90 4.18 -13.73
C LYS A 12 -15.61 4.03 -15.06
N HIS A 13 -16.63 3.18 -15.08
CA HIS A 13 -17.62 3.12 -16.15
C HIS A 13 -18.73 4.12 -15.89
N TRP A 14 -19.38 4.60 -16.96
CA TRP A 14 -20.52 5.49 -16.84
C TRP A 14 -21.65 5.06 -17.77
N GLU A 15 -22.87 5.44 -17.39
CA GLU A 15 -24.10 5.23 -18.16
C GLU A 15 -24.98 6.48 -18.06
N LYS A 16 -25.59 6.89 -19.17
CA LYS A 16 -26.56 8.00 -19.20
C LYS A 16 -27.98 7.44 -19.10
N LEU A 17 -28.68 7.84 -18.05
CA LEU A 17 -30.04 7.43 -17.72
C LEU A 17 -30.97 8.64 -17.83
N HIS A 18 -31.68 8.84 -18.94
CA HIS A 18 -32.56 10.01 -19.16
C HIS A 18 -31.92 11.35 -18.71
N ASN A 19 -32.22 11.82 -17.49
CA ASN A 19 -31.71 13.07 -16.89
C ASN A 19 -30.63 12.87 -15.81
N GLU A 20 -30.09 11.67 -15.66
CA GLU A 20 -29.05 11.30 -14.70
C GLU A 20 -27.85 10.67 -15.40
N ILE A 21 -26.67 10.78 -14.78
CA ILE A 21 -25.47 10.02 -15.14
C ILE A 21 -25.09 9.12 -13.97
N LEU A 22 -24.99 7.83 -14.22
CA LEU A 22 -24.39 6.88 -13.29
C LEU A 22 -22.90 6.80 -13.61
N ILE A 23 -22.02 7.08 -12.63
CA ILE A 23 -20.57 6.90 -12.77
C ILE A 23 -20.10 5.97 -11.64
N GLY A 24 -19.66 4.76 -12.01
CA GLY A 24 -19.43 3.69 -11.06
C GLY A 24 -20.74 3.33 -10.34
N GLU A 25 -20.81 3.62 -9.05
CA GLU A 25 -21.99 3.35 -8.20
C GLU A 25 -22.69 4.65 -7.75
N THR A 26 -22.18 5.81 -8.17
CA THR A 26 -22.68 7.12 -7.77
C THR A 26 -23.57 7.68 -8.88
N ARG A 27 -24.79 8.10 -8.51
CA ARG A 27 -25.70 8.83 -9.40
C ARG A 27 -25.45 10.32 -9.30
N PHE A 28 -25.41 10.97 -10.45
CA PHE A 28 -25.29 12.42 -10.59
C PHE A 28 -26.48 12.93 -11.39
N THR A 29 -27.02 14.07 -10.97
CA THR A 29 -28.20 14.69 -11.58
C THR A 29 -27.87 16.13 -11.99
N GLY A 30 -28.77 16.75 -12.76
CA GLY A 30 -28.64 18.16 -13.16
C GLY A 30 -27.73 18.37 -14.36
N VAL A 31 -27.02 19.51 -14.37
CA VAL A 31 -26.24 20.01 -15.52
C VAL A 31 -25.17 19.04 -16.02
N LEU A 32 -24.65 18.19 -15.13
CA LEU A 32 -23.66 17.18 -15.50
C LEU A 32 -24.17 16.23 -16.60
N SER A 33 -25.48 15.93 -16.62
CA SER A 33 -26.06 15.07 -17.65
C SER A 33 -25.96 15.67 -19.07
N GLU A 34 -25.90 16.99 -19.17
CA GLU A 34 -25.74 17.74 -20.41
C GLU A 34 -24.29 17.71 -20.90
N TRP A 35 -23.32 17.56 -19.99
CA TRP A 35 -21.89 17.50 -20.34
C TRP A 35 -21.49 16.16 -20.97
N PHE A 36 -22.29 15.10 -20.84
CA PHE A 36 -21.96 13.76 -21.38
C PHE A 36 -22.54 13.54 -22.79
N PRO A 37 -21.74 12.95 -23.72
CA PRO A 37 -20.49 12.22 -23.47
C PRO A 37 -19.20 13.06 -23.57
N GLU A 38 -19.29 14.36 -23.87
CA GLU A 38 -18.13 15.20 -24.16
C GLU A 38 -17.13 15.26 -22.99
N PHE A 39 -17.61 15.50 -21.76
CA PHE A 39 -16.79 15.56 -20.55
C PHE A 39 -15.95 14.31 -20.32
N TYR A 40 -16.51 13.13 -20.62
CA TYR A 40 -15.79 11.87 -20.54
C TYR A 40 -14.59 11.85 -21.50
N PHE A 41 -14.79 12.16 -22.77
CA PHE A 41 -13.70 12.15 -23.75
C PHE A 41 -12.69 13.29 -23.54
N PHE A 42 -13.17 14.45 -23.08
CA PHE A 42 -12.33 15.62 -22.80
C PHE A 42 -11.33 15.33 -21.67
N THR A 43 -11.76 14.58 -20.66
CA THR A 43 -10.94 14.27 -19.47
C THR A 43 -10.01 13.05 -19.66
N GLN A 44 -10.17 12.24 -20.71
CA GLN A 44 -9.32 11.05 -20.94
C GLN A 44 -7.85 11.37 -21.25
N LYS A 45 -7.58 12.52 -21.87
CA LYS A 45 -6.23 12.89 -22.34
C LYS A 45 -5.38 13.63 -21.31
N GLY A 46 -5.94 13.88 -20.13
CA GLY A 46 -5.36 14.79 -19.15
C GLY A 46 -5.84 16.21 -19.39
N VAL A 47 -6.37 16.83 -18.35
CA VAL A 47 -6.96 18.17 -18.40
C VAL A 47 -6.70 18.93 -17.09
N LYS A 48 -6.55 20.25 -17.18
CA LYS A 48 -6.50 21.13 -16.00
C LYS A 48 -7.91 21.50 -15.52
N ILE A 49 -8.03 21.88 -14.26
CA ILE A 49 -9.32 22.34 -13.72
C ILE A 49 -9.74 23.64 -14.40
N SER A 50 -8.80 24.56 -14.65
CA SER A 50 -9.04 25.79 -15.39
C SER A 50 -9.66 25.54 -16.76
N GLU A 51 -9.13 24.58 -17.52
CA GLU A 51 -9.63 24.17 -18.84
C GLU A 51 -11.03 23.56 -18.76
N LEU A 52 -11.33 22.76 -17.72
CA LEU A 52 -12.68 22.23 -17.49
C LEU A 52 -13.69 23.34 -17.18
N VAL A 53 -13.31 24.28 -16.33
CA VAL A 53 -14.19 25.40 -15.94
C VAL A 53 -14.46 26.31 -17.13
N GLU A 54 -13.44 26.62 -17.93
CA GLU A 54 -13.59 27.41 -19.15
C GLU A 54 -14.54 26.73 -20.15
N HIS A 55 -14.38 25.43 -20.36
CA HIS A 55 -15.14 24.68 -21.37
C HIS A 55 -16.58 24.37 -20.96
N PHE A 56 -16.82 24.02 -19.70
CA PHE A 56 -18.12 23.48 -19.26
C PHE A 56 -18.98 24.46 -18.45
N SER A 57 -18.46 25.65 -18.10
CA SER A 57 -19.19 26.51 -17.16
C SER A 57 -20.51 27.06 -17.66
N LEU A 58 -20.67 27.27 -18.98
CA LEU A 58 -21.90 27.80 -19.60
C LEU A 58 -22.52 28.99 -18.83
N GLY A 59 -21.69 29.85 -18.22
CA GLY A 59 -22.12 31.01 -17.43
C GLY A 59 -22.23 30.80 -15.90
N ASN A 60 -22.06 29.58 -15.38
CA ASN A 60 -22.03 29.27 -13.95
C ASN A 60 -20.71 28.59 -13.52
N VAL A 61 -19.69 29.42 -13.29
CA VAL A 61 -18.35 28.99 -12.87
C VAL A 61 -18.38 28.29 -11.50
N GLU A 62 -19.15 28.79 -10.55
CA GLU A 62 -19.18 28.26 -9.18
C GLU A 62 -19.79 26.84 -9.14
N GLU A 63 -20.90 26.62 -9.84
CA GLU A 63 -21.52 25.29 -9.95
C GLU A 63 -20.59 24.29 -10.64
N THR A 64 -19.86 24.75 -11.66
CA THR A 64 -18.92 23.92 -12.41
C THR A 64 -17.73 23.51 -11.56
N GLN A 65 -17.16 24.44 -10.79
CA GLN A 65 -16.08 24.15 -9.84
C GLN A 65 -16.54 23.12 -8.80
N LYS A 66 -17.71 23.32 -8.17
CA LYS A 66 -18.27 22.35 -7.21
C LYS A 66 -18.48 20.98 -7.84
N THR A 67 -18.93 20.93 -9.09
CA THR A 67 -19.12 19.68 -9.83
C THR A 67 -17.79 18.97 -10.09
N VAL A 68 -16.75 19.69 -10.52
CA VAL A 68 -15.40 19.14 -10.74
C VAL A 68 -14.78 18.66 -9.41
N GLU A 69 -14.89 19.44 -8.33
CA GLU A 69 -14.46 19.02 -6.99
C GLU A 69 -15.15 17.74 -6.55
N LEU A 70 -16.46 17.60 -6.82
CA LEU A 70 -17.21 16.38 -6.55
C LEU A 70 -16.70 15.20 -7.40
N MET A 71 -16.33 15.41 -8.66
CA MET A 71 -15.73 14.38 -9.51
C MET A 71 -14.38 13.91 -8.97
N ILE A 72 -13.53 14.82 -8.50
CA ILE A 72 -12.25 14.51 -7.87
C ILE A 72 -12.48 13.73 -6.56
N LYS A 73 -13.37 14.22 -5.70
CA LYS A 73 -13.74 13.58 -4.44
C LYS A 73 -14.26 12.15 -4.62
N ASN A 74 -15.04 11.90 -5.69
CA ASN A 74 -15.56 10.56 -6.02
C ASN A 74 -14.58 9.70 -6.83
N ARG A 75 -13.32 10.12 -6.99
CA ARG A 75 -12.29 9.41 -7.77
C ARG A 75 -12.70 9.18 -9.24
N VAL A 76 -13.55 10.05 -9.79
CA VAL A 76 -13.90 10.05 -11.22
C VAL A 76 -12.79 10.73 -12.01
N LEU A 77 -12.29 11.86 -11.50
CA LEU A 77 -11.08 12.50 -11.97
C LEU A 77 -9.94 12.20 -11.02
N VAL A 78 -8.82 11.70 -11.57
CA VAL A 78 -7.64 11.29 -10.81
C VAL A 78 -6.40 11.92 -11.41
N SER A 79 -5.49 12.37 -10.55
CA SER A 79 -4.23 13.01 -10.95
C SER A 79 -3.00 12.21 -10.54
N ASN A 80 -3.22 11.09 -9.84
CA ASN A 80 -2.20 10.19 -9.34
C ASN A 80 -2.44 8.80 -9.95
N ILE A 81 -1.36 8.03 -10.05
CA ILE A 81 -1.46 6.62 -10.38
C ILE A 81 -2.36 5.92 -9.34
N LEU A 82 -3.25 5.02 -9.80
CA LEU A 82 -4.27 4.43 -8.93
C LEU A 82 -3.68 3.53 -7.86
N HIS A 83 -4.28 3.50 -6.67
CA HIS A 83 -3.87 2.55 -5.65
C HIS A 83 -4.14 1.10 -6.13
N PRO A 84 -3.28 0.10 -5.83
CA PRO A 84 -3.49 -1.29 -6.27
C PRO A 84 -4.88 -1.82 -5.92
N ARG A 85 -5.44 -1.44 -4.77
CA ARG A 85 -6.82 -1.79 -4.40
C ARG A 85 -7.85 -1.27 -5.39
N GLU A 86 -7.71 -0.04 -5.87
CA GLU A 86 -8.60 0.52 -6.89
C GLU A 86 -8.48 -0.29 -8.19
N VAL A 87 -7.24 -0.54 -8.64
CA VAL A 87 -6.97 -1.32 -9.85
C VAL A 87 -7.58 -2.72 -9.76
N PHE A 88 -7.32 -3.43 -8.67
CA PHE A 88 -7.76 -4.82 -8.47
C PHE A 88 -9.22 -4.96 -8.04
N SER A 89 -9.86 -3.91 -7.49
CA SER A 89 -11.26 -3.98 -7.03
C SER A 89 -12.23 -4.37 -8.14
N THR A 90 -11.91 -4.02 -9.39
CA THR A 90 -12.73 -4.37 -10.56
C THR A 90 -12.87 -5.88 -10.75
N GLN A 91 -11.90 -6.67 -10.26
CA GLN A 91 -11.91 -8.13 -10.36
C GLN A 91 -12.94 -8.78 -9.42
N GLU A 92 -13.32 -8.11 -8.32
CA GLU A 92 -14.39 -8.59 -7.42
C GLU A 92 -15.73 -8.70 -8.16
N LYS A 93 -15.99 -7.81 -9.12
CA LYS A 93 -17.25 -7.79 -9.89
C LYS A 93 -17.40 -8.97 -10.85
N ILE A 94 -16.30 -9.57 -11.28
CA ILE A 94 -16.30 -10.72 -12.19
C ILE A 94 -16.04 -12.05 -11.48
N PHE A 95 -15.78 -12.01 -10.16
CA PHE A 95 -15.62 -13.21 -9.35
C PHE A 95 -16.94 -13.54 -8.64
N PRO A 96 -17.64 -14.62 -9.01
CA PRO A 96 -18.85 -15.03 -8.32
C PRO A 96 -18.49 -15.62 -6.96
N ASN A 97 -18.47 -14.79 -5.91
CA ASN A 97 -18.14 -15.24 -4.56
C ASN A 97 -19.17 -16.24 -4.04
N PRO A 98 -18.82 -17.53 -3.84
CA PRO A 98 -19.76 -18.55 -3.39
C PRO A 98 -19.98 -18.51 -1.87
N TYR A 99 -19.21 -17.69 -1.14
CA TYR A 99 -19.28 -17.60 0.31
C TYR A 99 -20.18 -16.46 0.78
N SER A 100 -20.85 -16.69 1.91
CA SER A 100 -21.66 -15.68 2.58
C SER A 100 -20.80 -14.51 3.07
N ASN A 101 -21.37 -13.30 3.07
CA ASN A 101 -20.75 -12.13 3.67
C ASN A 101 -20.52 -12.26 5.19
N GLN A 102 -21.14 -13.26 5.83
CA GLN A 102 -20.97 -13.55 7.27
C GLN A 102 -19.53 -13.92 7.63
N ILE A 103 -18.70 -14.38 6.69
CA ILE A 103 -17.26 -14.65 6.94
C ILE A 103 -16.50 -13.44 7.50
N ARG A 104 -17.03 -12.21 7.30
CA ARG A 104 -16.43 -10.97 7.80
C ARG A 104 -16.88 -10.59 9.22
N PHE A 105 -17.95 -11.21 9.73
CA PHE A 105 -18.63 -10.81 10.96
C PHE A 105 -18.77 -11.94 11.99
N SER A 106 -18.72 -13.20 11.54
CA SER A 106 -18.87 -14.40 12.34
C SER A 106 -17.54 -15.15 12.42
N LYS A 107 -17.04 -15.36 13.64
CA LYS A 107 -15.81 -16.12 13.87
C LYS A 107 -15.96 -17.56 13.40
N GLU A 108 -17.11 -18.18 13.66
CA GLU A 108 -17.38 -19.57 13.25
C GLU A 108 -17.33 -19.73 11.73
N ASP A 109 -17.99 -18.84 10.99
CA ASP A 109 -17.98 -18.87 9.52
C ASP A 109 -16.58 -18.59 8.96
N LEU A 110 -15.84 -17.66 9.58
CA LEU A 110 -14.45 -17.38 9.22
C LEU A 110 -13.55 -18.58 9.45
N ASP A 111 -13.64 -19.23 10.60
CA ASP A 111 -12.84 -20.40 10.96
C ASP A 111 -13.15 -21.57 10.00
N LYS A 112 -14.42 -21.78 9.65
CA LYS A 112 -14.83 -22.76 8.64
C LYS A 112 -14.23 -22.45 7.27
N TYR A 113 -14.39 -21.21 6.80
CA TYR A 113 -13.81 -20.76 5.53
C TYR A 113 -12.29 -20.96 5.52
N MET A 114 -11.59 -20.56 6.58
CA MET A 114 -10.14 -20.72 6.71
C MET A 114 -9.73 -22.19 6.66
N SER A 115 -10.44 -23.06 7.38
CA SER A 115 -10.17 -24.50 7.36
C SER A 115 -10.29 -25.08 5.94
N GLU A 116 -11.33 -24.71 5.20
CA GLU A 116 -11.48 -25.13 3.78
C GLU A 116 -10.31 -24.61 2.92
N GLN A 117 -9.94 -23.33 3.04
CA GLN A 117 -8.89 -22.75 2.22
C GLN A 117 -7.50 -23.29 2.53
N LEU A 118 -7.21 -23.59 3.81
CA LEU A 118 -5.94 -24.16 4.25
C LEU A 118 -5.73 -25.60 3.76
N ASN A 119 -6.82 -26.29 3.40
CA ASN A 119 -6.80 -27.67 2.92
C ASN A 119 -7.21 -27.79 1.44
N ARG A 120 -7.13 -26.69 0.67
CA ARG A 120 -7.50 -26.67 -0.76
C ARG A 120 -6.58 -27.59 -1.58
N THR A 121 -7.18 -28.32 -2.52
CA THR A 121 -6.47 -29.12 -3.53
C THR A 121 -6.76 -28.59 -4.93
N HIS A 122 -5.89 -28.89 -5.89
CA HIS A 122 -6.10 -28.47 -7.27
C HIS A 122 -7.05 -29.47 -7.98
N HIS A 123 -7.99 -28.99 -8.78
CA HIS A 123 -8.95 -29.85 -9.50
C HIS A 123 -8.29 -30.87 -10.45
N ALA A 124 -7.06 -30.57 -10.90
CA ALA A 124 -6.27 -31.48 -11.75
C ALA A 124 -5.52 -32.57 -10.97
N VAL A 125 -5.61 -32.61 -9.64
CA VAL A 125 -4.99 -33.66 -8.83
C VAL A 125 -5.46 -35.03 -9.34
N ARG A 126 -4.48 -35.88 -9.66
CA ARG A 126 -4.69 -37.28 -10.05
C ARG A 126 -4.44 -38.16 -8.84
N SER A 127 -4.93 -39.40 -8.88
CA SER A 127 -4.86 -40.36 -7.78
C SER A 127 -3.42 -40.80 -7.40
N THR A 128 -2.41 -40.48 -8.21
CA THR A 128 -1.02 -40.80 -7.90
C THR A 128 -0.36 -39.63 -7.17
N GLU A 129 -0.03 -39.85 -5.90
CA GLU A 129 0.71 -38.92 -5.06
C GLU A 129 2.15 -39.40 -4.88
N ILE A 130 3.12 -38.49 -4.93
CA ILE A 130 4.51 -38.75 -4.57
C ILE A 130 4.77 -38.01 -3.27
N GLN A 131 4.99 -38.76 -2.19
CA GLN A 131 5.29 -38.17 -0.88
C GLN A 131 6.73 -37.68 -0.85
N LEU A 132 6.91 -36.45 -0.37
CA LEU A 132 8.24 -35.88 -0.14
C LEU A 132 8.78 -36.36 1.21
N GLU A 133 10.11 -36.55 1.28
CA GLU A 133 10.78 -36.85 2.54
C GLU A 133 10.67 -35.65 3.50
N THR A 134 10.32 -35.91 4.74
CA THR A 134 10.21 -34.87 5.78
C THR A 134 11.52 -34.77 6.55
N THR A 135 12.11 -33.57 6.56
CA THR A 135 13.30 -33.26 7.36
C THR A 135 13.00 -32.09 8.30
N ASN A 136 13.47 -32.17 9.55
CA ASN A 136 13.32 -31.09 10.53
C ASN A 136 14.48 -30.07 10.48
N GLU A 137 15.30 -30.13 9.43
CA GLU A 137 16.58 -29.42 9.29
C GLU A 137 16.45 -27.95 8.84
N LEU A 138 15.23 -27.40 8.81
CA LEU A 138 15.03 -26.01 8.44
C LEU A 138 15.73 -25.05 9.42
N PRO A 139 16.35 -23.95 8.92
CA PRO A 139 16.95 -22.93 9.77
C PRO A 139 15.96 -22.35 10.79
N THR A 140 16.45 -22.02 11.98
CA THR A 140 15.64 -21.48 13.08
C THR A 140 14.87 -20.22 12.67
N ILE A 141 15.50 -19.33 11.89
CA ILE A 141 14.88 -18.11 11.34
C ILE A 141 13.62 -18.39 10.50
N ILE A 142 13.48 -19.60 9.94
CA ILE A 142 12.28 -20.03 9.20
C ILE A 142 11.27 -20.66 10.18
N LYS A 143 11.74 -21.55 11.07
CA LYS A 143 10.89 -22.29 11.99
C LYS A 143 10.23 -21.42 13.06
N GLU A 144 10.92 -20.39 13.54
CA GLU A 144 10.47 -19.50 14.61
C GLU A 144 9.74 -18.25 14.11
N ARG A 145 9.79 -17.97 12.80
CA ARG A 145 9.12 -16.82 12.20
C ARG A 145 7.61 -16.85 12.48
N ARG A 146 7.11 -15.81 13.14
CA ARG A 146 5.67 -15.58 13.39
C ARG A 146 5.34 -14.11 13.13
N SER A 147 4.08 -13.82 12.83
CA SER A 147 3.60 -12.42 12.85
C SER A 147 3.45 -11.97 14.29
N CYS A 148 4.37 -11.13 14.75
CA CYS A 148 4.45 -10.69 16.14
C CYS A 148 3.49 -9.52 16.38
N ARG A 149 2.41 -9.74 17.16
CA ARG A 149 1.35 -8.74 17.34
C ARG A 149 1.38 -8.00 18.67
N GLN A 150 2.34 -8.33 19.52
CA GLN A 150 2.55 -7.71 20.81
C GLN A 150 4.03 -7.40 20.97
N PHE A 151 4.34 -6.21 21.45
CA PHE A 151 5.73 -5.74 21.55
C PHE A 151 6.06 -5.29 22.97
N ASP A 152 7.31 -5.49 23.38
CA ASP A 152 7.81 -4.94 24.65
C ASP A 152 7.91 -3.41 24.54
N MET A 153 7.16 -2.72 25.40
CA MET A 153 7.14 -1.25 25.51
C MET A 153 8.01 -0.72 26.66
N LYS A 154 8.52 -1.58 27.54
CA LYS A 154 9.34 -1.18 28.69
C LYS A 154 10.79 -0.92 28.29
N LYS A 155 11.25 -1.58 27.23
CA LYS A 155 12.60 -1.46 26.69
C LYS A 155 12.60 -0.66 25.38
N HIS A 156 13.76 -0.09 25.06
CA HIS A 156 14.00 0.56 23.79
C HIS A 156 14.80 -0.36 22.87
N ILE A 157 14.59 -0.25 21.56
CA ILE A 157 15.47 -0.85 20.58
C ILE A 157 16.77 -0.05 20.57
N SER A 158 17.92 -0.72 20.64
CA SER A 158 19.20 -0.03 20.53
C SER A 158 19.38 0.56 19.13
N PHE A 159 20.11 1.65 19.01
CA PHE A 159 20.39 2.24 17.68
C PHE A 159 21.10 1.24 16.75
N LEU A 160 21.91 0.33 17.31
CA LEU A 160 22.62 -0.70 16.56
C LEU A 160 21.65 -1.73 15.95
N GLU A 161 20.72 -2.30 16.75
CA GLU A 161 19.73 -3.27 16.26
C GLU A 161 18.83 -2.64 15.19
N PHE A 162 18.36 -1.41 15.43
CA PHE A 162 17.59 -0.67 14.44
C PHE A 162 18.38 -0.43 13.14
N SER A 163 19.64 0.00 13.26
CA SER A 163 20.51 0.24 12.12
C SER A 163 20.77 -1.04 11.34
N GLN A 164 21.02 -2.17 12.01
CA GLN A 164 21.21 -3.48 11.37
C GLN A 164 19.96 -3.93 10.63
N PHE A 165 18.78 -3.80 11.25
CA PHE A 165 17.50 -4.15 10.65
C PHE A 165 17.27 -3.39 9.34
N ILE A 166 17.38 -2.04 9.36
CA ILE A 166 17.14 -1.21 8.17
C ILE A 166 18.27 -1.35 7.13
N SER A 167 19.52 -1.52 7.57
CA SER A 167 20.68 -1.74 6.67
C SER A 167 20.56 -3.03 5.83
N THR A 168 19.65 -3.94 6.18
CA THR A 168 19.29 -5.09 5.34
C THR A 168 18.83 -4.64 3.95
N LEU A 169 18.23 -3.46 3.83
CA LEU A 169 17.73 -2.91 2.56
C LEU A 169 18.75 -2.00 1.86
N LYS A 170 19.99 -1.92 2.34
CA LYS A 170 21.00 -1.03 1.77
C LYS A 170 21.43 -1.47 0.37
N GLN A 171 21.83 -0.48 -0.41
CA GLN A 171 22.58 -0.69 -1.63
C GLN A 171 24.00 -1.11 -1.29
N VAL A 172 24.50 -2.14 -1.98
CA VAL A 172 25.92 -2.51 -1.97
C VAL A 172 26.54 -2.12 -3.31
N ARG A 173 27.63 -1.36 -3.26
CA ARG A 173 28.39 -0.95 -4.43
C ARG A 173 29.77 -1.61 -4.41
N LYS A 174 30.00 -2.52 -5.35
CA LYS A 174 31.32 -3.09 -5.67
C LYS A 174 31.61 -2.82 -7.14
N GLU A 175 32.00 -3.82 -7.92
CA GLU A 175 32.07 -3.74 -9.39
C GLU A 175 30.69 -3.49 -10.02
N HIS A 176 29.64 -3.99 -9.36
CA HIS A 176 28.25 -3.76 -9.71
C HIS A 176 27.46 -3.25 -8.50
N ILE A 177 26.30 -2.65 -8.76
CA ILE A 177 25.32 -2.28 -7.75
C ILE A 177 24.36 -3.44 -7.55
N TYR A 178 24.16 -3.85 -6.30
CA TYR A 178 23.18 -4.87 -5.93
C TYR A 178 22.62 -4.61 -4.53
N TYR A 179 21.54 -5.30 -4.18
CA TYR A 179 20.91 -5.25 -2.86
C TYR A 179 20.82 -6.66 -2.27
N HIS A 180 20.49 -6.76 -0.99
CA HIS A 180 20.31 -8.05 -0.30
C HIS A 180 18.96 -8.72 -0.58
N TYR A 181 18.18 -8.18 -1.50
CA TYR A 181 16.91 -8.74 -1.97
C TYR A 181 16.77 -8.59 -3.48
N ALA A 182 15.96 -9.44 -4.09
CA ALA A 182 15.73 -9.44 -5.53
C ALA A 182 14.71 -8.37 -5.93
N SER A 183 14.92 -7.77 -7.11
CA SER A 183 14.04 -6.80 -7.75
C SER A 183 13.99 -7.07 -9.25
N ALA A 184 12.80 -6.94 -9.85
CA ALA A 184 12.63 -7.16 -11.28
C ALA A 184 13.49 -6.16 -12.08
N GLY A 185 14.43 -6.70 -12.87
CA GLY A 185 15.32 -5.88 -13.68
C GLY A 185 16.34 -5.04 -12.90
N GLY A 186 16.48 -5.26 -11.59
CA GLY A 186 17.41 -4.53 -10.73
C GLY A 186 17.07 -3.04 -10.58
N LEU A 187 15.78 -2.67 -10.66
CA LEU A 187 15.33 -1.28 -10.65
C LEU A 187 15.01 -0.76 -9.24
N TYR A 188 14.63 -1.64 -8.32
CA TYR A 188 14.33 -1.32 -6.92
C TYR A 188 13.31 -0.17 -6.75
N PRO A 189 12.10 -0.27 -7.33
CA PRO A 189 11.10 0.80 -7.36
C PRO A 189 10.38 1.05 -6.03
N ILE A 190 10.75 0.38 -4.94
CA ILE A 190 10.10 0.55 -3.63
C ILE A 190 10.89 1.53 -2.78
N ASP A 191 10.33 2.72 -2.59
CA ASP A 191 10.78 3.71 -1.62
C ASP A 191 10.37 3.28 -0.20
N ILE A 192 11.30 3.41 0.75
CA ILE A 192 11.11 3.00 2.14
C ILE A 192 10.96 4.23 3.02
N PHE A 193 9.76 4.42 3.56
CA PHE A 193 9.50 5.43 4.58
C PHE A 193 9.36 4.77 5.95
N ILE A 194 9.80 5.46 6.99
CA ILE A 194 9.81 4.97 8.36
C ILE A 194 9.20 6.03 9.25
N TYR A 195 8.21 5.63 10.04
CA TYR A 195 7.70 6.45 11.14
C TYR A 195 8.27 5.93 12.46
N ILE A 196 9.13 6.71 13.10
CA ILE A 196 9.71 6.38 14.42
C ILE A 196 8.80 6.93 15.51
N LYS A 197 8.43 6.08 16.47
CA LYS A 197 7.58 6.46 17.61
C LYS A 197 8.41 7.04 18.75
N PRO A 198 7.82 7.95 19.56
CA PRO A 198 8.56 8.64 20.62
C PRO A 198 9.12 7.68 21.66
N LYS A 199 10.41 7.86 21.98
CA LYS A 199 11.12 7.12 23.04
C LYS A 199 11.11 5.60 22.86
N ARG A 200 11.15 5.10 21.62
CA ARG A 200 11.20 3.64 21.35
C ARG A 200 12.52 3.15 20.78
N ILE A 201 13.33 4.05 20.22
CA ILE A 201 14.64 3.75 19.65
C ILE A 201 15.66 4.69 20.29
N GLU A 202 16.77 4.14 20.77
CA GLU A 202 17.83 4.93 21.41
C GLU A 202 18.42 5.96 20.44
N GLY A 203 18.59 7.21 20.90
CA GLY A 203 19.22 8.28 20.12
C GLY A 203 18.38 8.85 18.98
N MET A 204 17.17 8.33 18.73
CA MET A 204 16.31 8.75 17.62
C MET A 204 15.11 9.58 18.10
N LYS A 205 14.77 10.62 17.33
CA LYS A 205 13.57 11.43 17.55
C LYS A 205 12.38 10.83 16.82
N ALA A 206 11.19 11.04 17.37
CA ALA A 206 9.95 10.71 16.68
C ALA A 206 9.82 11.50 15.37
N GLY A 207 9.13 10.92 14.39
CA GLY A 207 8.83 11.56 13.12
C GLY A 207 8.98 10.62 11.93
N PHE A 208 8.81 11.19 10.75
CA PHE A 208 8.88 10.50 9.47
C PHE A 208 10.25 10.68 8.82
N TYR A 209 10.77 9.56 8.34
CA TYR A 209 12.06 9.47 7.69
C TYR A 209 11.93 8.74 6.36
N TYR A 210 12.66 9.18 5.36
CA TYR A 210 12.96 8.42 4.17
C TYR A 210 14.27 7.68 4.38
N TYR A 211 14.32 6.39 4.10
CA TYR A 211 15.56 5.63 4.10
C TYR A 211 16.23 5.74 2.74
N ASN A 212 17.44 6.30 2.73
CA ASN A 212 18.28 6.38 1.54
C ASN A 212 19.18 5.14 1.47
N PRO A 213 18.88 4.15 0.59
CA PRO A 213 19.63 2.91 0.55
C PRO A 213 21.06 3.08 0.01
N ALA A 214 21.30 4.09 -0.83
CA ALA A 214 22.61 4.36 -1.41
C ALA A 214 23.61 4.91 -0.37
N LYS A 215 23.13 5.72 0.57
CA LYS A 215 23.93 6.29 1.66
C LYS A 215 23.82 5.51 2.98
N ASN A 216 22.92 4.53 3.05
CA ASN A 216 22.56 3.80 4.26
C ASN A 216 22.24 4.75 5.43
N CYS A 217 21.34 5.71 5.21
CA CYS A 217 20.98 6.70 6.21
C CYS A 217 19.50 7.07 6.17
N LEU A 218 19.01 7.65 7.26
CA LEU A 218 17.68 8.22 7.35
C LEU A 218 17.71 9.72 7.08
N VAL A 219 16.79 10.18 6.23
CA VAL A 219 16.57 11.59 5.92
C VAL A 219 15.25 11.98 6.56
N ILE A 220 15.26 13.02 7.41
CA ILE A 220 14.02 13.54 8.00
C ILE A 220 13.15 14.10 6.88
N VAL A 221 11.93 13.59 6.77
CA VAL A 221 10.89 14.10 5.87
C VAL A 221 10.00 15.06 6.64
N ASN A 222 9.57 14.63 7.82
CA ASN A 222 8.71 15.42 8.68
C ASN A 222 8.98 15.10 10.16
N ASN A 223 9.12 16.13 10.99
CA ASN A 223 9.35 16.05 12.42
C ASN A 223 8.06 16.04 13.26
N ILE A 224 6.91 15.94 12.60
CA ILE A 224 5.59 15.85 13.23
C ILE A 224 5.35 14.42 13.76
N ASP A 225 4.97 14.33 15.04
CA ASP A 225 4.49 13.13 15.74
C ASP A 225 2.96 13.22 15.87
N GLN A 226 2.25 13.03 14.75
CA GLN A 226 0.78 13.16 14.68
C GLN A 226 0.07 11.94 14.11
N VAL A 227 0.77 10.84 13.78
CA VAL A 227 0.06 9.62 13.41
C VAL A 227 -0.65 9.07 14.64
N ILE A 228 -1.96 9.05 14.55
CA ILE A 228 -2.81 8.60 15.65
C ILE A 228 -3.30 7.20 15.36
N LYS A 229 -3.51 6.41 16.42
CA LYS A 229 -3.99 5.04 16.28
C LYS A 229 -5.28 4.90 15.46
N SER A 230 -6.10 5.95 15.35
CA SER A 230 -7.34 5.95 14.55
C SER A 230 -7.13 5.94 13.03
N ASP A 231 -5.89 6.11 12.58
CA ASP A 231 -5.49 5.94 11.18
C ASP A 231 -5.37 4.44 10.83
N HIS A 232 -5.39 3.57 11.85
CA HIS A 232 -5.38 2.13 11.71
C HIS A 232 -6.76 1.52 11.99
N GLU A 233 -7.06 0.43 11.30
CA GLU A 233 -8.19 -0.45 11.61
C GLU A 233 -8.16 -0.86 13.08
N LEU A 234 -9.33 -1.01 13.72
CA LEU A 234 -9.46 -1.31 15.15
C LEU A 234 -8.56 -2.48 15.60
N ILE A 235 -8.47 -3.53 14.79
CA ILE A 235 -7.66 -4.72 15.07
C ILE A 235 -6.15 -4.45 15.11
N ASN A 236 -5.68 -3.37 14.49
CA ASN A 236 -4.26 -3.00 14.40
C ASN A 236 -3.88 -1.81 15.28
N GLN A 237 -4.81 -1.20 16.01
CA GLN A 237 -4.53 0.00 16.82
C GLN A 237 -3.58 -0.28 17.98
N ASP A 238 -3.79 -1.39 18.68
CA ASP A 238 -2.92 -1.81 19.78
C ASP A 238 -1.53 -2.19 19.26
N LEU A 239 -1.48 -2.94 18.15
CA LEU A 239 -0.24 -3.28 17.45
C LEU A 239 0.57 -2.02 17.11
N PHE A 240 -0.07 -1.04 16.49
CA PHE A 240 0.56 0.24 16.15
C PHE A 240 1.06 0.95 17.40
N THR A 241 0.21 1.09 18.42
CA THR A 241 0.57 1.78 19.67
C THR A 241 1.78 1.13 20.35
N GLN A 242 1.86 -0.20 20.32
CA GLN A 242 2.93 -0.97 20.94
C GLN A 242 4.20 -1.03 20.12
N SER A 243 4.18 -0.82 18.80
CA SER A 243 5.39 -0.94 17.99
C SER A 243 6.37 0.22 18.23
N ALA A 244 7.64 0.00 17.92
CA ALA A 244 8.69 1.01 18.04
C ALA A 244 8.76 1.93 16.83
N PHE A 245 8.45 1.39 15.65
CA PHE A 245 8.38 2.14 14.40
C PHE A 245 7.52 1.41 13.37
N SER A 246 7.01 2.16 12.41
CA SER A 246 6.29 1.66 11.25
C SER A 246 7.19 1.78 10.01
N VAL A 247 7.16 0.80 9.12
CA VAL A 247 7.80 0.85 7.80
C VAL A 247 6.71 0.88 6.73
N TYR A 248 6.78 1.83 5.82
CA TYR A 248 5.86 1.98 4.70
C TYR A 248 6.62 1.73 3.40
N LEU A 249 6.15 0.73 2.65
CA LEU A 249 6.64 0.39 1.33
C LEU A 249 5.82 1.17 0.31
N VAL A 250 6.45 2.14 -0.35
CA VAL A 250 5.82 3.02 -1.33
C VAL A 250 6.40 2.71 -2.70
N TYR A 251 5.55 2.30 -3.62
CA TYR A 251 5.94 2.06 -5.01
C TYR A 251 6.09 3.36 -5.77
N ASN A 252 7.26 3.55 -6.39
CA ASN A 252 7.58 4.63 -7.30
C ASN A 252 7.48 4.16 -8.74
N ALA A 253 6.37 4.49 -9.39
CA ALA A 253 6.09 4.05 -10.75
C ALA A 253 7.10 4.59 -11.78
N ASN A 254 7.74 5.73 -11.53
CA ASN A 254 8.76 6.28 -12.44
C ASN A 254 9.97 5.34 -12.61
N ALA A 255 10.25 4.51 -11.60
CA ALA A 255 11.40 3.61 -11.66
C ALA A 255 11.17 2.41 -12.58
N SER A 256 9.96 1.83 -12.64
CA SER A 256 9.71 0.56 -13.34
C SER A 256 8.74 0.63 -14.52
N ILE A 257 7.74 1.54 -14.52
CA ILE A 257 6.79 1.66 -15.65
C ILE A 257 7.48 1.97 -16.98
N PRO A 258 8.51 2.83 -17.06
CA PRO A 258 9.19 3.08 -18.34
C PRO A 258 9.76 1.82 -19.00
N LYS A 259 10.09 0.78 -18.21
CA LYS A 259 10.63 -0.49 -18.72
C LYS A 259 9.55 -1.56 -18.89
N TYR A 260 8.60 -1.63 -17.97
CA TYR A 260 7.67 -2.77 -17.84
C TYR A 260 6.21 -2.41 -18.11
N GLY A 261 5.88 -1.15 -18.38
CA GLY A 261 4.50 -0.71 -18.53
C GLY A 261 3.66 -1.05 -17.29
N SER A 262 2.45 -1.56 -17.51
CA SER A 262 1.53 -1.97 -16.43
C SER A 262 2.07 -3.08 -15.54
N ASP A 263 2.95 -3.95 -16.05
CA ASP A 263 3.54 -5.05 -15.26
C ASP A 263 4.43 -4.52 -14.12
N GLY A 264 4.84 -3.25 -14.17
CA GLY A 264 5.52 -2.57 -13.08
C GLY A 264 4.76 -2.70 -11.75
N TYR A 265 3.42 -2.66 -11.76
CA TYR A 265 2.59 -2.89 -10.57
C TYR A 265 2.75 -4.31 -10.01
N LEU A 266 2.65 -5.31 -10.89
CA LEU A 266 2.76 -6.71 -10.49
C LEU A 266 4.13 -6.96 -9.85
N PHE A 267 5.21 -6.47 -10.47
CA PHE A 267 6.56 -6.61 -9.95
C PHE A 267 6.77 -5.85 -8.64
N ALA A 268 6.17 -4.67 -8.47
CA ALA A 268 6.24 -3.92 -7.22
C ALA A 268 5.54 -4.63 -6.05
N CYS A 269 4.39 -5.29 -6.30
CA CYS A 269 3.72 -6.14 -5.32
C CYS A 269 4.59 -7.33 -4.90
N ILE A 270 5.21 -8.02 -5.88
CA ILE A 270 6.14 -9.13 -5.61
C ILE A 270 7.33 -8.65 -4.77
N GLU A 271 7.95 -7.53 -5.18
CA GLU A 271 9.09 -6.96 -4.47
C GLU A 271 8.75 -6.56 -3.03
N SER A 272 7.57 -5.98 -2.80
CA SER A 272 7.10 -5.67 -1.44
C SER A 272 6.98 -6.93 -0.57
N GLY A 273 6.55 -8.06 -1.16
CA GLY A 273 6.54 -9.36 -0.48
C GLY A 273 7.95 -9.88 -0.17
N ILE A 274 8.89 -9.72 -1.11
CA ILE A 274 10.31 -10.09 -0.93
C ILE A 274 10.93 -9.26 0.20
N ILE A 275 10.76 -7.93 0.19
CA ILE A 275 11.23 -7.03 1.25
C ILE A 275 10.66 -7.46 2.60
N THR A 276 9.35 -7.71 2.65
CA THR A 276 8.66 -8.14 3.88
C THR A 276 9.23 -9.44 4.43
N ALA A 277 9.41 -10.46 3.58
CA ALA A 277 9.99 -11.74 3.98
C ALA A 277 11.43 -11.58 4.49
N THR A 278 12.25 -10.80 3.78
CA THR A 278 13.63 -10.49 4.17
C THR A 278 13.71 -9.80 5.53
N LEU A 279 12.89 -8.78 5.77
CA LEU A 279 12.84 -8.09 7.06
C LEU A 279 12.36 -9.01 8.19
N ASN A 280 11.36 -9.87 7.93
CA ASN A 280 10.92 -10.86 8.93
C ASN A 280 12.06 -11.82 9.32
N MET A 281 12.83 -12.32 8.34
CA MET A 281 13.95 -13.22 8.63
C MET A 281 15.06 -12.56 9.44
N VAL A 282 15.41 -11.30 9.14
CA VAL A 282 16.42 -10.55 9.92
C VAL A 282 15.90 -10.15 11.30
N ALA A 283 14.61 -9.88 11.44
CA ALA A 283 14.02 -9.58 12.75
C ALA A 283 14.24 -10.71 13.76
N GLU A 284 14.12 -11.97 13.32
CA GLU A 284 14.37 -13.16 14.15
C GLU A 284 15.81 -13.20 14.71
N THR A 285 16.78 -12.61 14.02
CA THR A 285 18.18 -12.55 14.49
C THR A 285 18.46 -11.37 15.43
N LEU A 286 17.55 -10.40 15.51
CA LEU A 286 17.72 -9.14 16.25
C LEU A 286 16.75 -8.99 17.43
N ASN A 287 16.10 -10.09 17.84
CA ASN A 287 15.02 -10.08 18.83
C ASN A 287 13.90 -9.07 18.53
N LEU A 288 13.67 -8.79 17.25
CA LEU A 288 12.60 -7.93 16.78
C LEU A 288 11.42 -8.77 16.31
N GLY A 289 10.22 -8.27 16.55
CA GLY A 289 8.99 -8.76 15.97
C GLY A 289 8.56 -7.87 14.81
N VAL A 290 8.01 -8.48 13.76
CA VAL A 290 7.41 -7.77 12.63
C VAL A 290 5.97 -8.25 12.45
N CYS A 291 5.06 -7.32 12.21
CA CYS A 291 3.71 -7.64 11.75
C CYS A 291 3.36 -6.83 10.51
N SER A 292 2.91 -7.52 9.47
CA SER A 292 2.33 -6.88 8.30
C SER A 292 0.97 -6.26 8.62
N VAL A 293 0.76 -5.04 8.15
CA VAL A 293 -0.50 -4.30 8.25
C VAL A 293 -0.98 -4.02 6.83
N GLY A 294 -1.99 -4.79 6.40
CA GLY A 294 -2.51 -4.72 5.04
C GLY A 294 -3.54 -3.61 4.81
N HIS A 295 -4.09 -2.99 5.86
CA HIS A 295 -5.08 -1.91 5.76
C HIS A 295 -4.81 -0.82 6.80
N MET A 296 -4.77 0.43 6.34
CA MET A 296 -4.77 1.65 7.13
C MET A 296 -5.33 2.80 6.27
N LYS A 297 -5.73 3.90 6.90
CA LYS A 297 -6.10 5.16 6.23
C LYS A 297 -4.82 5.88 5.80
N PHE A 298 -4.14 5.33 4.80
CA PHE A 298 -2.83 5.83 4.40
C PHE A 298 -2.91 7.25 3.83
N GLU A 299 -4.06 7.68 3.33
CA GLU A 299 -4.30 9.05 2.86
C GLU A 299 -4.01 10.08 3.96
N GLU A 300 -4.35 9.77 5.22
CA GLU A 300 -4.06 10.59 6.40
C GLU A 300 -2.56 10.58 6.76
N ILE A 301 -1.82 9.56 6.34
CA ILE A 301 -0.38 9.42 6.59
C ILE A 301 0.43 10.06 5.45
N GLN A 302 -0.05 9.94 4.22
CA GLN A 302 0.60 10.39 2.99
C GLN A 302 0.93 11.88 3.02
N GLN A 303 0.10 12.70 3.66
CA GLN A 303 0.34 14.14 3.82
C GLN A 303 1.68 14.46 4.50
N PHE A 304 2.25 13.53 5.28
CA PHE A 304 3.52 13.69 5.96
C PHE A 304 4.73 13.18 5.16
N LEU A 305 4.52 12.46 4.05
CA LEU A 305 5.58 11.76 3.31
C LEU A 305 6.05 12.51 2.06
N CYS A 306 5.40 13.63 1.70
CA CYS A 306 5.72 14.44 0.53
C CYS A 306 5.80 13.61 -0.77
N LEU A 307 4.88 12.65 -0.94
CA LEU A 307 4.84 11.78 -2.13
C LEU A 307 4.44 12.54 -3.38
N ASP A 308 5.00 12.15 -4.53
CA ASP A 308 4.57 12.63 -5.83
C ASP A 308 3.38 11.81 -6.41
N ASN A 309 2.86 12.25 -7.55
CA ASN A 309 1.67 11.64 -8.17
C ASN A 309 1.90 10.24 -8.78
N HIS A 310 3.14 9.78 -8.85
CA HIS A 310 3.54 8.47 -9.35
C HIS A 310 3.99 7.54 -8.22
N GLN A 311 3.86 7.98 -6.97
CA GLN A 311 4.15 7.20 -5.78
C GLN A 311 2.86 6.74 -5.11
N VAL A 312 2.82 5.45 -4.73
CA VAL A 312 1.64 4.86 -4.11
C VAL A 312 2.00 3.83 -3.05
N PHE A 313 1.31 3.86 -1.93
CA PHE A 313 1.50 2.89 -0.86
C PHE A 313 1.15 1.46 -1.32
N LEU A 314 1.99 0.50 -0.95
CA LEU A 314 1.73 -0.92 -1.19
C LEU A 314 1.52 -1.69 0.11
N HIS A 315 2.36 -1.45 1.12
CA HIS A 315 2.36 -2.28 2.32
C HIS A 315 2.95 -1.59 3.54
N GLY A 316 2.39 -1.90 4.72
CA GLY A 316 2.86 -1.39 6.00
C GLY A 316 3.38 -2.52 6.89
N LEU A 317 4.42 -2.25 7.67
CA LEU A 317 4.95 -3.15 8.68
C LEU A 317 5.03 -2.41 10.02
N GLU A 318 4.60 -3.07 11.08
CA GLU A 318 4.83 -2.63 12.46
C GLU A 318 5.97 -3.45 13.05
N VAL A 319 6.95 -2.76 13.64
CA VAL A 319 8.18 -3.40 14.14
C VAL A 319 8.44 -2.97 15.59
N GLY A 320 8.75 -3.92 16.46
CA GLY A 320 9.04 -3.68 17.87
C GLY A 320 9.87 -4.80 18.49
N LEU A 321 10.26 -4.65 19.75
CA LEU A 321 10.92 -5.73 20.49
C LEU A 321 9.95 -6.88 20.76
N LYS A 322 10.41 -8.12 20.58
CA LYS A 322 9.64 -9.28 21.04
C LYS A 322 9.50 -9.24 22.55
N ILE A 323 8.35 -9.70 23.03
CA ILE A 323 8.19 -10.07 24.43
C ILE A 323 8.83 -11.45 24.56
N ASN A 324 9.96 -11.54 25.27
CA ASN A 324 10.55 -12.83 25.60
C ASN A 324 9.68 -13.47 26.68
N GLU A 325 9.08 -14.62 26.38
CA GLU A 325 8.38 -15.46 27.37
C GLU A 325 9.35 -16.07 28.38
#